data_AF-A0A5C8CSK1-F1
#
_entry.id   AF-A0A5C8CSK1-F1
#
_cell.length_a   1.000
_cell.length_b   1.000
_cell.length_c   1.000
_cell.angle_alpha   90.00
_cell.angle_beta   90.00
_cell.angle_gamma   90.00
#
_symmetry.space_group_name_H-M   'P 1'
#
loop_
_entity.id
_entity.type
_entity.pdbx_description
1 polymer ?
#
loop_
_entity_poly.entity_id
_entity_poly.type
_entity_poly.pdbx_seq_one_letter_code
_entity_poly.pdbx_strand_id
1 'polypeptide(L)'
;GKKGDLTSKVRECLVSIGRLISFVTVETDTGRWSKEQKAQFKTLQRDVSSLTDHASYLSNKITFVLDAMLGVVNLEQNNIIKLFSVMAVVLMPPTLIASVYGMNFKMMPELEHPWGYPLALLGMLAAAIGPYLFFKWKRWL
;
A
#
# COMPACT_ATOMS: atom_id res chain seq x y z
N GLY A 1 10.86 6.87 10.24
CA GLY A 1 12.00 5.94 10.07
C GLY A 1 13.31 6.71 10.14
N LYS A 2 14.37 6.14 10.75
CA LYS A 2 15.65 6.82 11.04
C LYS A 2 16.27 7.57 9.85
N LYS A 3 16.13 7.07 8.61
CA LYS A 3 16.67 7.72 7.40
C LYS A 3 15.88 8.96 6.94
N GLY A 4 14.57 9.01 7.18
CA GLY A 4 13.74 10.19 6.86
C GLY A 4 14.03 11.36 7.81
N ASP A 5 14.26 11.05 9.09
CA ASP A 5 14.60 12.05 10.11
C ASP A 5 15.96 12.72 9.84
N LEU A 6 16.95 11.93 9.41
CA LEU A 6 18.24 12.43 8.90
C LEU A 6 18.07 13.35 7.69
N THR A 7 17.22 12.99 6.73
CA THR A 7 16.96 13.81 5.54
C THR A 7 16.28 15.13 5.89
N SER A 8 15.35 15.11 6.85
CA SER A 8 14.69 16.32 7.36
C SER A 8 15.68 17.26 8.06
N LYS A 9 16.53 16.73 8.94
CA LYS A 9 17.57 17.51 9.63
C LYS A 9 18.57 18.13 8.66
N VAL A 10 19.00 17.37 7.65
CA VAL A 10 19.89 17.90 6.59
C VAL A 10 19.21 19.04 5.83
N ARG A 11 17.92 18.90 5.48
CA ARG A 11 17.16 19.95 4.81
C ARG A 11 17.03 21.21 5.68
N GLU A 12 16.74 21.07 6.97
CA GLU A 12 16.66 22.20 7.91
C GLU A 12 18.00 22.92 8.07
N CYS A 13 19.10 22.16 8.21
CA CYS A 13 20.44 22.73 8.27
C CYS A 13 20.79 23.48 6.98
N LEU A 14 20.50 22.93 5.80
CA LEU A 14 20.77 23.57 4.52
C LEU A 14 19.97 24.86 4.33
N VAL A 15 18.70 24.88 4.73
CA VAL A 15 17.87 26.09 4.72
C VAL A 15 18.43 27.16 5.66
N SER A 16 18.89 26.77 6.86
CA SER A 16 19.49 27.69 7.82
C SER A 16 20.81 28.29 7.28
N ILE A 17 21.68 27.44 6.71
CA ILE A 17 22.93 27.87 6.07
C ILE A 17 22.64 28.79 4.88
N GLY A 18 21.64 28.47 4.04
CA GLY A 18 21.23 29.31 2.92
C GLY A 18 20.75 30.70 3.35
N ARG A 19 20.05 30.81 4.48
CA ARG A 19 19.66 32.11 5.07
C ARG A 19 20.86 32.88 5.60
N LEU A 20 21.80 32.22 6.30
CA LEU A 20 23.01 32.86 6.82
C LEU A 20 23.91 33.37 5.69
N ILE A 21 24.09 32.59 4.62
CA ILE A 21 24.84 33.04 3.44
C ILE A 21 24.14 34.23 2.78
N SER A 22 22.81 34.17 2.62
CA SER A 22 22.06 35.28 2.04
C SER A 22 22.16 36.57 2.88
N PHE A 23 22.17 36.44 4.20
CA PHE A 23 22.39 37.55 5.13
C PHE A 23 23.79 38.16 4.95
N VAL A 24 24.83 37.32 4.91
CA VAL A 24 26.22 37.77 4.70
C VAL A 24 26.40 38.41 3.31
N THR A 25 25.77 37.88 2.26
CA THR A 25 25.85 38.49 0.92
C THR A 25 25.25 39.90 0.91
N VAL A 26 24.12 40.13 1.61
CA VAL A 26 23.52 41.47 1.75
C VAL A 26 24.46 42.42 2.50
N GLU A 27 25.16 41.93 3.53
CA GLU A 27 26.11 42.72 4.32
C GLU A 27 27.44 42.99 3.59
N THR A 28 27.80 42.16 2.61
CA THR A 28 28.94 42.44 1.72
C THR A 28 28.68 43.56 0.72
N ASP A 29 27.42 43.94 0.46
CA ASP A 29 27.09 45.10 -0.38
C ASP A 29 27.25 46.45 0.36
N THR A 30 27.26 46.44 1.70
CA THR A 30 27.42 47.64 2.54
C THR A 30 28.85 47.86 3.08
N GLY A 31 29.77 46.89 2.93
CA GLY A 31 31.14 46.95 3.47
C GLY A 31 32.29 46.69 2.48
N ARG A 32 33.52 47.07 2.89
CA ARG A 32 34.82 47.04 2.15
C ARG A 32 35.37 45.62 1.82
N TRP A 33 34.59 44.74 1.19
CA TRP A 33 35.04 43.38 0.84
C TRP A 33 35.71 43.31 -0.55
N SER A 34 36.77 42.49 -0.69
CA SER A 34 37.46 42.26 -1.96
C SER A 34 36.53 41.58 -2.99
N LYS A 35 36.72 41.86 -4.28
CA LYS A 35 35.97 41.22 -5.40
C LYS A 35 36.05 39.69 -5.37
N GLU A 36 37.19 39.12 -4.95
CA GLU A 36 37.37 37.66 -4.83
C GLU A 36 36.54 37.04 -3.71
N GLN A 37 36.41 37.73 -2.58
CA GLN A 37 35.59 37.26 -1.44
C GLN A 37 34.10 37.26 -1.81
N LYS A 38 33.62 38.29 -2.51
CA LYS A 38 32.25 38.33 -3.03
C LYS A 38 31.98 37.19 -4.03
N ALA A 39 32.95 36.87 -4.89
CA ALA A 39 32.83 35.77 -5.85
C ALA A 39 32.78 34.38 -5.17
N GLN A 40 33.60 34.16 -4.14
CA GLN A 40 33.54 32.92 -3.34
C GLN A 40 32.21 32.75 -2.62
N PHE A 41 31.70 33.80 -1.94
CA PHE A 41 30.40 33.74 -1.27
C PHE A 41 29.25 33.43 -2.22
N LYS A 42 29.26 34.04 -3.41
CA LYS A 42 28.25 33.78 -4.45
C LYS A 42 28.31 32.34 -4.98
N THR A 43 29.50 31.74 -5.04
CA THR A 43 29.68 30.34 -5.42
C THR A 43 29.14 29.42 -4.34
N LEU A 44 29.52 29.64 -3.07
CA LEU A 44 28.99 28.90 -1.93
C LEU A 44 27.46 28.99 -1.82
N GLN A 45 26.88 30.16 -2.12
CA GLN A 45 25.43 30.34 -2.15
C GLN A 45 24.76 29.45 -3.21
N ARG A 46 25.35 29.34 -4.40
CA ARG A 46 24.85 28.44 -5.46
C ARG A 46 24.98 26.98 -5.06
N ASP A 47 26.10 26.60 -4.44
CA ASP A 47 26.33 25.23 -4.02
C ASP A 47 25.31 24.80 -2.96
N VAL A 48 25.03 25.66 -1.97
CA VAL A 48 24.03 25.40 -0.93
C VAL A 48 22.61 25.33 -1.52
N SER A 49 22.28 26.19 -2.49
CA SER A 49 21.00 26.09 -3.21
C SER A 49 20.88 24.76 -3.92
N SER A 50 21.90 24.36 -4.68
CA SER A 50 21.92 23.10 -5.43
C SER A 50 21.81 21.89 -4.51
N LEU A 51 22.49 21.91 -3.35
CA LEU A 51 22.38 20.84 -2.36
C LEU A 51 20.99 20.75 -1.73
N THR A 52 20.32 21.89 -1.53
CA THR A 52 18.94 21.95 -1.03
C THR A 52 17.95 21.37 -2.04
N ASP A 53 18.15 21.66 -3.32
CA ASP A 53 17.35 21.09 -4.42
C ASP A 53 17.56 19.58 -4.52
N HIS A 54 18.81 19.10 -4.42
CA HIS A 54 19.12 17.68 -4.39
C HIS A 54 18.51 16.96 -3.18
N ALA A 55 18.56 17.56 -1.98
CA ALA A 55 17.92 17.01 -0.79
C ALA A 55 16.39 16.90 -0.97
N SER A 56 15.78 17.92 -1.57
CA SER A 56 14.35 17.93 -1.88
C SER A 56 13.97 16.86 -2.92
N TYR A 57 14.79 16.71 -3.97
CA TYR A 57 14.63 15.64 -4.97
C TYR A 57 14.70 14.24 -4.34
N LEU A 58 15.69 14.00 -3.48
CA LEU A 58 15.84 12.72 -2.80
C LEU A 58 14.65 12.42 -1.88
N SER A 59 14.19 13.41 -1.11
CA SER A 59 13.00 13.27 -0.27
C SER A 59 11.78 12.89 -1.09
N ASN A 60 11.51 13.59 -2.20
CA ASN A 60 10.38 13.28 -3.08
C ASN A 60 10.47 11.87 -3.67
N LYS A 61 11.68 11.42 -4.04
CA LYS A 61 11.90 10.07 -4.56
C LYS A 61 11.69 9.00 -3.50
N ILE A 62 12.08 9.25 -2.25
CA ILE A 62 11.79 8.36 -1.12
C ILE A 62 10.27 8.24 -0.92
N THR A 63 9.54 9.35 -0.91
CA THR A 63 8.07 9.34 -0.80
C THR A 63 7.44 8.58 -1.95
N PHE A 64 7.85 8.83 -3.19
CA PHE A 64 7.34 8.11 -4.36
C PHE A 64 7.56 6.59 -4.26
N VAL A 65 8.75 6.15 -3.84
CA VAL A 65 9.04 4.72 -3.66
C VAL A 65 8.23 4.12 -2.50
N LEU A 66 8.07 4.86 -1.40
CA LEU A 66 7.23 4.43 -0.28
C LEU A 66 5.78 4.23 -0.73
N ASP A 67 5.22 5.19 -1.46
CA ASP A 67 3.85 5.12 -1.98
C ASP A 67 3.69 3.96 -2.97
N ALA A 68 4.67 3.75 -3.86
CA ALA A 68 4.69 2.62 -4.77
C ALA A 68 4.74 1.28 -4.02
N MET A 69 5.58 1.15 -2.99
CA MET A 69 5.66 -0.05 -2.16
C MET A 69 4.35 -0.30 -1.40
N LEU A 70 3.75 0.74 -0.83
CA LEU A 70 2.43 0.63 -0.19
C LEU A 70 1.36 0.20 -1.21
N GLY A 71 1.41 0.71 -2.44
CA GLY A 71 0.55 0.28 -3.54
C GLY A 71 0.69 -1.21 -3.83
N VAL A 72 1.93 -1.71 -3.97
CA VAL A 72 2.20 -3.13 -4.18
C VAL A 72 1.70 -3.98 -3.01
N VAL A 73 1.94 -3.56 -1.76
CA VAL A 73 1.44 -4.28 -0.58
C VAL A 73 -0.09 -4.35 -0.57
N ASN A 74 -0.78 -3.25 -0.91
CA ASN A 74 -2.24 -3.24 -1.02
C ASN A 74 -2.75 -4.19 -2.12
N LEU A 75 -2.06 -4.26 -3.26
CA LEU A 75 -2.41 -5.18 -4.34
C LEU A 75 -2.29 -6.65 -3.90
N GLU A 76 -1.16 -7.01 -3.27
CA GLU A 76 -0.94 -8.35 -2.72
C GLU A 76 -1.99 -8.69 -1.65
N GLN A 77 -2.27 -7.76 -0.72
CA GLN A 77 -3.29 -7.95 0.30
C GLN A 77 -4.69 -8.13 -0.30
N ASN A 78 -5.05 -7.34 -1.32
CA ASN A 78 -6.33 -7.47 -2.00
C ASN A 78 -6.46 -8.82 -2.71
N ASN A 79 -5.38 -9.30 -3.35
CA ASN A 79 -5.35 -10.64 -3.95
C ASN A 79 -5.55 -11.74 -2.91
N ILE A 80 -4.90 -11.64 -1.75
CA ILE A 80 -5.07 -12.57 -0.63
C ILE A 80 -6.52 -12.55 -0.13
N ILE A 81 -7.09 -11.38 0.16
CA ILE A 81 -8.47 -11.24 0.64
C ILE A 81 -9.44 -11.83 -0.39
N LYS A 82 -9.26 -11.52 -1.67
CA LYS A 82 -10.08 -12.05 -2.77
C LYS A 82 -10.05 -13.58 -2.79
N LEU A 83 -8.88 -14.20 -2.62
CA LEU A 83 -8.76 -15.65 -2.54
C LEU A 83 -9.55 -16.22 -1.35
N PHE A 84 -9.38 -15.66 -0.15
CA PHE A 84 -10.12 -16.09 1.04
C PHE A 84 -11.63 -15.93 0.88
N SER A 85 -12.10 -14.81 0.32
CA SER A 85 -13.52 -14.60 0.04
C SER A 85 -14.07 -15.64 -0.93
N VAL A 86 -13.34 -15.96 -2.01
CA VAL A 86 -13.74 -17.02 -2.95
C VAL A 86 -13.84 -18.37 -2.25
N MET A 87 -12.83 -18.74 -1.46
CA MET A 87 -12.85 -19.99 -0.68
C MET A 87 -14.03 -20.05 0.28
N ALA A 88 -14.31 -18.96 1.00
CA ALA A 88 -15.45 -18.89 1.92
C ALA A 88 -16.78 -19.06 1.19
N VAL A 89 -16.98 -18.40 0.04
CA VAL A 89 -18.20 -18.52 -0.77
C VAL A 89 -18.38 -19.95 -1.31
N VAL A 90 -17.29 -20.63 -1.69
CA VAL A 90 -17.34 -22.03 -2.16
C VAL A 90 -17.66 -22.99 -1.02
N LEU A 91 -17.14 -22.74 0.19
CA LEU A 91 -17.31 -23.64 1.32
C LEU A 91 -18.62 -23.44 2.08
N MET A 92 -19.12 -22.20 2.19
CA MET A 92 -20.33 -21.87 2.98
C MET A 92 -21.56 -22.73 2.67
N PRO A 93 -21.97 -22.94 1.40
CA PRO A 93 -23.19 -23.71 1.13
C PRO A 93 -23.07 -25.19 1.52
N PRO A 94 -21.97 -25.92 1.20
CA PRO A 94 -21.75 -27.26 1.75
C PRO A 94 -21.77 -27.29 3.28
N THR A 95 -21.15 -26.33 3.97
CA THR A 95 -21.17 -26.31 5.45
C THR A 95 -22.57 -26.08 6.00
N LEU A 96 -23.39 -25.23 5.36
CA LEU A 96 -24.78 -25.01 5.75
C LEU A 96 -25.62 -26.27 5.57
N ILE A 97 -25.51 -26.95 4.43
CA ILE A 97 -26.25 -28.20 4.19
C ILE A 97 -25.78 -29.27 5.19
N ALA A 98 -24.46 -29.39 5.42
CA ALA A 98 -23.91 -30.35 6.38
C ALA A 98 -24.36 -30.03 7.81
N SER A 99 -24.46 -28.75 8.17
CA SER A 99 -24.97 -28.32 9.48
C SER A 99 -26.46 -28.64 9.63
N VAL A 100 -27.29 -28.42 8.62
CA VAL A 100 -28.74 -28.72 8.67
C VAL A 100 -28.97 -30.23 8.81
N TYR A 101 -28.26 -31.04 8.01
CA TYR A 101 -28.38 -32.50 8.05
C TYR A 101 -27.63 -33.16 9.23
N GLY A 102 -26.69 -32.45 9.86
CA GLY A 102 -25.99 -32.89 11.08
C GLY A 102 -26.79 -32.65 12.37
N MET A 103 -27.92 -31.94 12.31
CA MET A 103 -28.82 -31.76 13.46
C MET A 103 -29.62 -33.05 13.72
N ASN A 104 -29.66 -33.51 14.98
CA ASN A 104 -30.39 -34.72 15.40
C ASN A 104 -31.92 -34.48 15.45
N PHE A 105 -32.56 -34.18 14.33
CA PHE A 105 -34.03 -34.10 14.28
C PHE A 105 -34.64 -35.50 14.07
N LYS A 106 -35.52 -35.90 15.01
CA LYS A 106 -36.19 -37.21 15.06
C LYS A 106 -37.31 -37.40 14.02
N MET A 107 -37.71 -36.32 13.34
CA MET A 107 -38.54 -36.33 12.13
C MET A 107 -37.88 -35.43 11.09
N MET A 108 -37.16 -36.02 10.14
CA MET A 108 -36.78 -35.35 8.89
C MET A 108 -37.68 -35.92 7.78
N PRO A 109 -38.78 -35.25 7.41
CA PRO A 109 -39.70 -35.74 6.36
C PRO A 109 -39.03 -35.91 4.99
N GLU A 110 -37.89 -35.25 4.75
CA GLU A 110 -37.07 -35.43 3.54
C GLU A 110 -36.30 -36.77 3.51
N LEU A 111 -36.10 -37.43 4.67
CA LEU A 111 -35.35 -38.69 4.78
C LEU A 111 -36.24 -39.95 4.59
N GLU A 112 -37.56 -39.81 4.67
CA GLU A 112 -38.50 -40.89 4.34
C GLU A 112 -38.56 -41.16 2.83
N HIS A 113 -38.11 -40.21 2.01
CA HIS A 113 -38.00 -40.38 0.57
C HIS A 113 -36.60 -40.89 0.21
N PRO A 114 -36.46 -42.01 -0.54
CA PRO A 114 -35.15 -42.62 -0.86
C PRO A 114 -34.22 -41.70 -1.66
N TRP A 115 -34.73 -40.59 -2.21
CA TRP A 115 -33.99 -39.61 -2.98
C TRP A 115 -33.54 -38.36 -2.20
N GLY A 116 -34.00 -38.14 -0.96
CA GLY A 116 -33.65 -36.94 -0.19
C GLY A 116 -32.16 -36.81 0.10
N TYR A 117 -31.54 -37.91 0.55
CA TYR A 117 -30.10 -37.96 0.82
C TYR A 117 -29.22 -37.80 -0.45
N PRO A 118 -29.51 -38.51 -1.57
CA PRO A 118 -28.85 -38.25 -2.86
C PRO A 118 -29.02 -36.81 -3.37
N LEU A 119 -30.20 -36.22 -3.23
CA LEU A 119 -30.49 -34.86 -3.70
C LEU A 119 -29.73 -33.80 -2.87
N ALA A 120 -29.61 -33.99 -1.55
CA ALA A 120 -28.80 -33.13 -0.68
C ALA A 120 -27.31 -33.19 -1.04
N LEU A 121 -26.79 -34.38 -1.34
CA LEU A 121 -25.43 -34.59 -1.85
C LEU A 121 -25.21 -33.89 -3.20
N LEU A 122 -26.18 -34.00 -4.12
CA LEU A 122 -26.19 -33.27 -5.39
C LEU A 122 -26.23 -31.75 -5.17
N GLY A 123 -27.00 -31.28 -4.19
CA GLY A 123 -27.06 -29.88 -3.78
C GLY A 123 -25.73 -29.36 -3.24
N MET A 124 -25.03 -30.14 -2.41
CA MET A 124 -23.66 -29.79 -1.96
C MET A 124 -22.68 -29.72 -3.12
N LEU A 125 -22.72 -30.70 -4.04
CA LEU A 125 -21.86 -30.70 -5.24
C LEU A 125 -22.17 -29.51 -6.14
N ALA A 126 -23.44 -29.23 -6.41
CA ALA A 126 -23.87 -28.09 -7.21
C ALA A 126 -23.48 -26.76 -6.56
N ALA A 127 -23.54 -26.66 -5.24
CA ALA A 127 -23.19 -25.43 -4.53
C ALA A 127 -21.67 -25.25 -4.32
N ALA A 128 -20.87 -26.31 -4.40
CA ALA A 128 -19.41 -26.23 -4.49
C ALA A 128 -18.95 -25.85 -5.91
N ILE A 129 -19.59 -26.41 -6.94
CA ILE A 129 -19.21 -26.22 -8.35
C ILE A 129 -19.81 -24.93 -8.93
N GLY A 130 -20.98 -24.50 -8.46
CA GLY A 130 -21.71 -23.32 -8.94
C GLY A 130 -20.91 -22.02 -8.82
N PRO A 131 -20.35 -21.69 -7.64
CA PRO A 131 -19.50 -20.52 -7.49
C PRO A 131 -18.22 -20.62 -8.34
N TYR A 132 -17.60 -21.80 -8.43
CA TYR A 132 -16.42 -22.01 -9.27
C TYR A 132 -16.70 -21.70 -10.76
N LEU A 133 -17.82 -22.18 -11.30
CA LEU A 133 -18.26 -21.88 -12.66
C LEU A 133 -18.59 -20.40 -12.85
N PHE A 134 -19.25 -19.78 -11.87
CA PHE A 134 -19.58 -18.35 -11.89
C PHE A 134 -18.33 -17.47 -11.89
N PHE A 135 -17.36 -17.76 -11.03
CA PHE A 135 -16.08 -17.03 -10.97
C PHE A 135 -15.25 -17.22 -12.25
N LYS A 136 -15.27 -18.43 -12.85
CA LYS A 136 -14.63 -18.71 -14.14
C LYS A 136 -15.28 -17.94 -15.29
N TRP A 137 -16.61 -17.87 -15.33
CA TRP A 137 -17.31 -17.17 -16.41
C TRP A 137 -17.13 -15.65 -16.34
N LYS A 138 -17.06 -15.10 -15.12
CA LYS A 138 -16.89 -13.66 -14.90
C LYS A 138 -15.45 -13.15 -15.10
N ARG A 139 -14.49 -14.02 -15.45
CA ARG A 139 -13.04 -13.70 -15.58
C ARG A 139 -12.50 -12.91 -14.38
N TRP A 140 -13.01 -13.23 -13.19
CA TRP A 140 -12.56 -12.60 -11.94
C TRP A 140 -11.32 -13.30 -11.36
N LEU A 141 -10.82 -14.35 -12.01
CA LEU A 141 -9.51 -14.95 -11.77
C LEU A 141 -8.58 -14.60 -12.94
#